data_AF-A0A6L6ZYU5-F1
#
_entry.id   AF-A0A6L6ZYU5-F1
#
_cell.length_a   1.000
_cell.length_b   1.000
_cell.length_c   1.000
_cell.angle_alpha   90.00
_cell.angle_beta   90.00
_cell.angle_gamma   90.00
#
_symmetry.space_group_name_H-M   'P 1'
#
loop_
_entity.id
_entity.type
_entity.pdbx_description
1 polymer ?
#
loop_
_entity_poly.entity_id
_entity_poly.type
_entity_poly.pdbx_seq_one_letter_code
_entity_poly.pdbx_strand_id
1 'polypeptide(L)' 'MTSLLAAEVAKRRTFAIISHPDAGKTTITEKVLLFGQAIQTAGTVKGRGSNQHAKSDW' A
#
# COMPACT_ATOMS: atom_id res chain seq x y z
N MET A 1 24.31 23.23 -1.66
CA MET A 1 22.88 23.43 -1.97
C MET A 1 22.41 22.27 -2.83
N THR A 2 21.50 21.44 -2.32
CA THR A 2 20.81 20.45 -3.17
C THR A 2 19.82 21.18 -4.08
N SER A 3 19.80 20.85 -5.37
CA SER A 3 18.82 21.39 -6.30
C SER A 3 17.39 21.02 -5.88
N LEU A 4 16.41 21.84 -6.26
CA LEU A 4 14.99 21.55 -6.00
C LEU A 4 14.60 20.14 -6.49
N LEU A 5 15.13 19.73 -7.64
CA LEU A 5 14.93 18.39 -8.19
C LEU A 5 15.50 17.31 -7.25
N ALA A 6 16.74 17.45 -6.80
CA ALA A 6 17.37 16.47 -5.93
C ALA A 6 16.65 16.35 -4.57
N ALA A 7 16.19 17.47 -4.02
CA ALA A 7 15.42 17.50 -2.78
C ALA A 7 14.07 16.76 -2.92
N GLU A 8 13.38 16.94 -4.06
CA GLU A 8 12.12 16.24 -4.34
C GLU A 8 12.31 14.74 -4.56
N VAL A 9 13.36 14.34 -5.27
CA VAL A 9 13.70 12.92 -5.45
C VAL A 9 13.98 12.25 -4.11
N ALA A 10 14.72 12.91 -3.21
CA ALA A 10 15.09 12.36 -1.90
C ALA A 10 13.89 12.07 -0.97
N LYS A 11 12.74 12.72 -1.18
CA LYS A 11 11.51 12.50 -0.38
C LYS A 11 10.75 11.23 -0.78
N ARG A 12 10.92 10.74 -2.01
CA ARG A 12 10.10 9.64 -2.57
C ARG A 12 10.52 8.28 -1.99
N ARG A 13 9.53 7.43 -1.70
CA ARG A 13 9.72 6.02 -1.32
C ARG A 13 8.76 5.16 -2.14
N THR A 14 9.30 4.31 -3.00
CA THR A 14 8.53 3.40 -3.86
C THR A 14 8.90 1.97 -3.50
N PHE A 15 7.91 1.16 -3.13
CA PHE A 15 8.13 -0.21 -2.68
C PHE A 15 6.92 -1.08 -2.99
N ALA A 16 7.10 -2.41 -2.87
CA ALA A 16 6.05 -3.40 -3.00
C ALA A 16 6.07 -4.33 -1.78
N ILE A 17 4.92 -4.94 -1.47
CA ILE A 17 4.78 -5.95 -0.42
C ILE A 17 4.60 -7.31 -1.11
N ILE A 18 5.54 -8.23 -0.90
CA ILE A 18 5.49 -9.61 -1.42
C ILE A 18 5.32 -10.58 -0.25
N SER A 19 4.41 -11.55 -0.39
CA SER A 19 4.16 -12.54 0.66
C SER A 19 3.53 -13.79 0.07
N HIS A 20 3.58 -14.89 0.83
CA HIS A 20 2.78 -16.08 0.57
C HIS A 20 1.27 -15.73 0.66
N PRO A 21 0.35 -16.51 0.02
CA PRO A 21 -1.08 -16.41 0.25
C PRO A 21 -1.42 -16.37 1.75
N ASP A 22 -2.44 -15.58 2.09
CA ASP A 22 -2.98 -15.43 3.45
C ASP A 22 -2.04 -14.89 4.54
N ALA A 23 -0.81 -14.50 4.21
CA ALA A 23 0.15 -13.90 5.16
C ALA A 23 -0.20 -12.48 5.64
N GLY A 24 -1.36 -11.93 5.26
CA GLY A 24 -1.82 -10.62 5.74
C GLY A 24 -1.33 -9.40 4.96
N LYS A 25 -0.88 -9.55 3.70
CA LYS A 25 -0.48 -8.42 2.82
C LYS A 25 -1.54 -7.32 2.77
N THR A 26 -2.81 -7.68 2.62
CA THR A 26 -3.92 -6.72 2.56
C THR A 26 -4.04 -5.93 3.87
N THR A 27 -3.93 -6.62 5.01
CA THR A 27 -4.00 -6.01 6.34
C THR A 27 -2.88 -4.99 6.57
N ILE A 28 -1.63 -5.31 6.20
CA ILE A 28 -0.53 -4.36 6.34
C ILE A 28 -0.67 -3.17 5.37
N THR A 29 -1.17 -3.40 4.14
CA THR A 29 -1.46 -2.31 3.20
C THR A 29 -2.48 -1.33 3.77
N GLU A 30 -3.56 -1.82 4.40
CA GLU A 30 -4.56 -0.95 5.05
C GLU A 30 -3.96 -0.09 6.16
N LYS A 31 -3.10 -0.67 7.01
CA LYS A 31 -2.45 0.07 8.10
C LYS A 31 -1.51 1.14 7.56
N VAL A 32 -0.72 0.83 6.54
CA VAL A 32 0.17 1.82 5.88
C VAL A 32 -0.65 2.99 5.33
N LEU A 33 -1.77 2.72 4.63
CA LEU A 33 -2.63 3.77 4.09
C LEU A 33 -3.30 4.61 5.19
N LEU A 34 -3.74 3.98 6.29
CA LEU A 34 -4.30 4.69 7.44
C LEU A 34 -3.26 5.66 8.07
N PHE A 35 -2.03 5.19 8.29
CA PHE A 35 -0.96 6.04 8.84
C PHE A 35 -0.53 7.14 7.86
N GLY A 36 -0.63 6.87 6.55
CA GLY A 36 -0.44 7.87 5.50
C GLY A 36 -1.62 8.84 5.32
N GLN A 37 -2.62 8.82 6.20
CA GLN A 37 -3.85 9.62 6.13
C GLN A 37 -4.67 9.39 4.84
N ALA A 38 -4.46 8.27 4.14
CA ALA A 38 -5.18 7.85 2.93
C ALA A 38 -6.40 6.97 3.28
N ILE A 39 -7.28 7.49 4.14
CA ILE A 39 -8.39 6.75 4.78
C ILE A 39 -9.35 6.12 3.75
N GLN A 40 -9.74 6.86 2.71
CA GLN A 40 -10.66 6.36 1.68
C GLN A 40 -10.06 5.15 0.95
N THR A 41 -8.78 5.23 0.57
CA THR A 41 -8.05 4.14 -0.07
C THR A 41 -7.91 2.93 0.85
N ALA A 42 -7.62 3.14 2.14
CA ALA A 42 -7.57 2.07 3.13
C ALA A 42 -8.91 1.31 3.25
N GLY A 43 -10.02 2.04 3.24
CA GLY A 43 -11.37 1.45 3.28
C GLY A 43 -11.70 0.61 2.04
N THR A 44 -11.30 1.06 0.85
CA THR A 44 -11.48 0.29 -0.41
C THR A 44 -10.67 -1.00 -0.43
N VAL A 45 -9.44 -1.01 0.11
CA VAL A 45 -8.60 -2.22 0.21
C VAL A 45 -9.28 -3.29 1.06
N LYS A 46 -9.86 -2.90 2.20
CA LYS A 46 -10.63 -3.79 3.07
C LYS A 46 -11.84 -4.39 2.37
N GLY A 47 -12.61 -3.56 1.66
CA GLY A 47 -13.80 -3.99 0.91
C GLY A 47 -13.51 -4.98 -0.22
N ARG A 48 -12.31 -4.92 -0.83
CA ARG A 48 -11.85 -5.91 -1.82
C ARG A 48 -11.35 -7.20 -1.17
N GLY A 49 -10.65 -7.09 -0.04
CA GLY A 49 -10.12 -8.24 0.71
C GLY A 49 -11.20 -9.13 1.33
N SER A 50 -12.37 -8.59 1.71
CA SER A 50 -13.47 -9.39 2.28
C SER A 50 -14.33 -10.09 1.22
N ASN A 51 -14.42 -9.56 0.00
CA ASN A 51 -15.27 -10.10 -1.08
C ASN A 51 -14.54 -11.05 -2.04
N GLN A 52 -13.23 -11.24 -1.87
CA GLN A 52 -12.44 -12.12 -2.70
C GLN A 52 -11.76 -13.17 -1.82
N HIS A 53 -12.38 -14.33 -1.69
CA HIS A 53 -11.58 -15.55 -1.53
C HIS A 53 -10.64 -15.58 -2.74
N ALA A 54 -9.34 -15.66 -2.45
CA ALA A 54 -8.25 -15.49 -3.41
C ALA A 54 -8.58 -16.07 -4.79
N LYS A 55 -8.93 -15.18 -5.73
CA LYS A 55 -8.40 -15.32 -7.08
C LYS A 55 -7.25 -14.34 -7.12
N SER A 56 -6.04 -14.88 -7.04
CA SER A 56 -4.86 -14.20 -7.56
C SER A 56 -5.24 -13.57 -8.89
N ASP A 57 -4.81 -12.34 -9.18
CA ASP A 57 -5.02 -11.69 -10.47
C ASP A 57 -4.33 -12.51 -11.60
N TRP A 58 -5.00 -13.59 -11.96
CA TRP A 58 -5.24 -14.15 -13.28
C TRP A 58 -6.76 -14.24 -13.43
#